data_AF-A0A5E4S0T4-F1
#
_entry.id   AF-A0A5E4S0T4-F1
#
_cell.length_a   1.000
_cell.length_b   1.000
_cell.length_c   1.000
_cell.angle_alpha   90.00
_cell.angle_beta   90.00
_cell.angle_gamma   90.00
#
_symmetry.space_group_name_H-M   'P 1'
#
loop_
_entity.id
_entity.type
_entity.pdbx_description
1 polymer ?
#
loop_
_entity_poly.entity_id
_entity_poly.type
_entity_poly.pdbx_seq_one_letter_code
_entity_poly.pdbx_strand_id
1 'polypeptide(L)'
;MRMLWPKSDEPHVKTKVFAVQANLDETVALIRRFAHDEFARAIGTETPSDQDIRGFILDRLRSMKLDAAEPWTEPTVQRVFGSVYVMPMFAKIEGVRAIEARLVVMPDARYAPRTYIPISN
;
A
#
# COMPACT_ATOMS: atom_id res chain seq x y z
N MET A 1 -12.14 -26.97 31.05
CA MET A 1 -10.73 -26.87 30.62
C MET A 1 -10.54 -25.48 30.02
N ARG A 2 -9.95 -24.53 30.74
CA ARG A 2 -9.75 -23.14 30.28
C ARG A 2 -8.53 -23.12 29.36
N MET A 3 -8.70 -22.75 28.09
CA MET A 3 -7.57 -22.44 27.21
C MET A 3 -6.88 -21.19 27.75
N LEU A 4 -5.69 -21.37 28.31
CA LEU A 4 -4.77 -20.29 28.62
C LEU A 4 -4.14 -19.84 27.30
N TRP A 5 -4.56 -18.69 26.78
CA TRP A 5 -3.77 -17.96 25.79
C TRP A 5 -2.39 -17.67 26.39
N PRO A 6 -1.28 -17.84 25.64
CA PRO A 6 0.02 -17.47 26.14
C PRO A 6 0.06 -15.95 26.37
N LYS A 7 0.58 -15.57 27.54
CA LYS A 7 0.81 -14.18 27.94
C LYS A 7 1.72 -13.48 26.94
N SER A 8 1.42 -12.21 26.70
CA SER A 8 2.00 -11.28 25.74
C SER A 8 3.46 -10.85 26.03
N ASP A 9 4.29 -11.74 26.58
CA ASP A 9 5.67 -11.44 27.00
C ASP A 9 6.71 -12.06 26.06
N GLU A 10 6.40 -12.18 24.77
CA GLU A 10 7.44 -12.36 23.75
C GLU A 10 8.05 -10.99 23.41
N PRO A 11 9.38 -10.86 23.31
CA PRO A 11 10.02 -9.61 22.92
C PRO A 11 9.33 -9.15 21.64
N HIS A 12 8.90 -7.89 21.55
CA HIS A 12 8.25 -7.34 20.37
C HIS A 12 9.11 -7.64 19.13
N VAL A 13 8.86 -8.79 18.49
CA VAL A 13 9.51 -9.17 17.25
C VAL A 13 8.99 -8.12 16.29
N LYS A 14 9.85 -7.15 15.96
CA LYS A 14 9.52 -6.11 14.99
C LYS A 14 9.01 -6.84 13.76
N THR A 15 7.70 -6.80 13.56
CA THR A 15 7.06 -7.49 12.46
C THR A 15 7.59 -6.85 11.20
N LYS A 16 8.32 -7.63 10.41
CA LYS A 16 8.92 -7.10 9.18
C LYS A 16 7.80 -6.77 8.20
N VAL A 17 7.96 -5.62 7.54
CA VAL A 17 7.04 -5.16 6.50
C VAL A 17 7.70 -5.37 5.14
N PHE A 18 6.94 -5.93 4.19
CA PHE A 18 7.41 -6.23 2.85
C PHE A 18 6.45 -5.65 1.82
N ALA A 19 6.99 -5.11 0.73
CA ALA A 19 6.23 -4.86 -0.49
C ALA A 19 6.54 -5.95 -1.51
N VAL A 20 5.52 -6.47 -2.18
CA VAL A 20 5.72 -7.44 -3.27
C VAL A 20 6.18 -6.67 -4.51
N GLN A 21 7.30 -7.08 -5.10
CA GLN A 21 7.89 -6.38 -6.24
C GLN A 21 6.92 -6.24 -7.41
N ALA A 22 6.17 -7.30 -7.76
CA ALA A 22 5.19 -7.24 -8.84
C ALA A 22 4.08 -6.21 -8.60
N ASN A 23 3.57 -6.10 -7.37
CA ASN A 23 2.56 -5.10 -7.02
C ASN A 23 3.13 -3.67 -7.05
N LEU A 24 4.39 -3.49 -6.68
CA LEU A 24 5.08 -2.22 -6.80
C LEU A 24 5.29 -1.82 -8.27
N ASP A 25 5.69 -2.77 -9.12
CA ASP A 25 5.89 -2.53 -10.55
C ASP A 25 4.58 -2.18 -11.27
N GLU A 26 3.48 -2.88 -10.95
CA GLU A 26 2.14 -2.54 -11.45
C GLU A 26 1.69 -1.15 -10.97
N THR A 27 1.95 -0.82 -9.71
CA THR A 27 1.66 0.50 -9.14
C THR A 27 2.39 1.60 -9.90
N VAL A 28 3.69 1.41 -10.22
CA VAL A 28 4.48 2.35 -11.02
C VAL A 28 3.88 2.54 -12.42
N ALA A 29 3.47 1.46 -13.07
CA ALA A 29 2.84 1.53 -14.39
C ALA A 29 1.52 2.32 -14.36
N LEU A 30 0.69 2.12 -13.33
CA LEU A 30 -0.56 2.86 -13.13
C LEU A 30 -0.31 4.35 -12.84
N ILE A 31 0.69 4.67 -12.01
CA ILE A 31 1.09 6.06 -11.75
C ILE A 31 1.51 6.76 -13.03
N ARG A 32 2.34 6.13 -13.87
CA ARG A 32 2.75 6.70 -15.15
C ARG A 32 1.57 6.99 -16.07
N ARG A 33 0.55 6.13 -16.04
CA ARG A 33 -0.63 6.28 -16.89
C ARG A 33 -1.59 7.36 -16.39
N PHE A 34 -1.75 7.51 -15.09
CA PHE A 34 -2.87 8.28 -14.52
C PHE A 34 -2.49 9.40 -13.55
N ALA A 35 -1.26 9.43 -13.05
CA ALA A 35 -0.81 10.37 -12.01
C ALA A 35 0.59 10.96 -12.28
N HIS A 36 1.05 10.93 -13.54
CA HIS A 36 2.38 11.40 -13.93
C HIS A 36 2.71 12.78 -13.36
N ASP A 37 1.86 13.78 -13.62
CA ASP A 37 2.11 15.18 -13.25
C ASP A 37 2.10 15.42 -11.73
N GLU A 38 1.39 14.58 -10.98
CA GLU A 38 1.40 14.62 -9.52
C GLU A 38 2.76 14.16 -8.98
N PHE A 39 3.26 13.04 -9.49
CA PHE A 39 4.56 12.47 -9.09
C PHE A 39 5.74 13.28 -9.60
N ALA A 40 5.69 13.77 -10.84
CA ALA A 40 6.68 14.67 -11.43
C ALA A 40 6.92 15.88 -10.52
N ARG A 41 5.85 16.57 -10.12
CA ARG A 41 5.91 17.72 -9.20
C ARG A 41 6.44 17.36 -7.81
N ALA A 42 6.01 16.22 -7.26
CA ALA A 42 6.40 15.82 -5.91
C ALA A 42 7.87 15.35 -5.82
N ILE A 43 8.37 14.71 -6.87
CA ILE A 43 9.77 14.28 -6.99
C ILE A 43 10.67 15.46 -7.38
N GLY A 44 10.13 16.46 -8.09
CA GLY A 44 10.87 17.62 -8.57
C GLY A 44 11.56 17.40 -9.91
N THR A 45 10.94 16.60 -10.79
CA THR A 45 11.43 16.28 -12.14
C THR A 45 10.27 16.32 -13.13
N GLU A 46 10.52 16.74 -14.37
CA GLU A 46 9.47 16.78 -15.41
C GLU A 46 9.05 15.39 -15.86
N THR A 47 9.98 14.44 -15.91
CA THR A 47 9.76 13.06 -16.38
C THR A 47 10.40 12.07 -15.40
N PRO A 48 9.73 11.71 -14.30
CA PRO A 48 10.27 10.76 -13.33
C PRO A 48 10.44 9.39 -13.98
N SER A 49 11.58 8.75 -13.77
CA SER A 49 11.81 7.37 -14.18
C SER A 49 11.01 6.41 -13.29
N ASP A 50 10.82 5.17 -13.76
CA ASP A 50 10.20 4.10 -12.96
C ASP A 50 10.92 3.90 -11.61
N GLN A 51 12.24 4.08 -11.61
CA GLN A 51 13.05 3.95 -10.40
C GLN A 51 12.85 5.13 -9.43
N ASP A 52 12.64 6.35 -9.95
CA ASP A 52 12.34 7.51 -9.11
C ASP A 52 10.97 7.34 -8.41
N ILE A 53 9.96 6.90 -9.16
CA ILE A 53 8.62 6.62 -8.62
C ILE A 53 8.71 5.50 -7.58
N ARG A 54 9.43 4.41 -7.90
CA ARG A 54 9.64 3.28 -6.98
C ARG A 54 10.31 3.72 -5.68
N GLY A 55 11.41 4.47 -5.80
CA GLY A 55 12.15 5.02 -4.66
C GLY A 55 11.26 5.91 -3.79
N PHE A 56 10.53 6.83 -4.41
CA PHE A 56 9.61 7.73 -3.73
C PHE A 56 8.54 6.96 -2.92
N ILE A 57 7.89 5.96 -3.52
CA ILE A 57 6.87 5.15 -2.83
C ILE A 57 7.48 4.36 -1.67
N LEU A 58 8.64 3.73 -1.88
CA LEU A 58 9.32 2.97 -0.84
C LEU A 58 9.74 3.85 0.34
N ASP A 59 10.23 5.06 0.08
CA ASP A 59 10.60 6.01 1.14
C ASP A 59 9.39 6.45 1.96
N ARG A 60 8.25 6.70 1.30
CA ARG A 60 6.99 6.98 2.00
C ARG A 60 6.56 5.81 2.87
N LEU A 61 6.51 4.59 2.32
CA LEU A 61 6.14 3.38 3.07
C LEU A 61 7.05 3.15 4.28
N ARG A 62 8.36 3.39 4.16
CA ARG A 62 9.33 3.26 5.28
C ARG A 62 9.04 4.23 6.42
N SER A 63 8.44 5.39 6.14
CA SER A 63 8.06 6.38 7.15
C SER A 63 6.70 6.13 7.79
N MET A 64 5.90 5.21 7.23
CA MET A 64 4.55 4.92 7.73
C MET A 64 4.59 3.89 8.85
N LYS A 65 3.68 4.05 9.82
CA LYS A 65 3.38 3.00 10.79
C LYS A 65 2.31 2.09 10.19
N LEU A 66 2.74 0.93 9.70
CA LEU A 66 1.86 -0.04 9.06
C LEU A 66 1.53 -1.15 10.05
N ASP A 67 0.28 -1.14 10.52
CA ASP A 67 -0.29 -2.18 11.35
C ASP A 67 -1.35 -2.92 10.50
N ALA A 68 -1.23 -4.26 10.41
CA ALA A 68 -2.21 -5.06 9.69
C ALA A 68 -3.43 -5.35 10.57
N ALA A 69 -4.60 -5.17 9.98
CA ALA A 69 -5.87 -5.60 10.55
C ALA A 69 -5.85 -7.13 10.71
N GLU A 70 -6.41 -7.64 11.81
CA GLU A 70 -6.63 -9.09 11.98
C GLU A 70 -7.57 -9.60 10.86
N PRO A 71 -7.49 -10.88 10.44
CA PRO A 71 -8.20 -11.40 9.26
C PRO A 71 -9.73 -11.23 9.24
N TRP A 72 -10.33 -10.86 10.38
CA TRP A 72 -11.77 -10.69 10.59
C TRP A 72 -12.18 -9.23 10.84
N THR A 73 -11.23 -8.30 10.69
CA THR A 73 -11.44 -6.86 10.85
C THR A 73 -11.38 -6.17 9.51
N GLU A 74 -12.10 -5.06 9.37
CA GLU A 74 -12.10 -4.31 8.11
C GLU A 74 -10.66 -3.86 7.76
N PRO A 75 -10.20 -4.14 6.53
CA PRO A 75 -8.87 -3.74 6.12
C PRO A 75 -8.77 -2.21 6.14
N THR A 76 -7.80 -1.70 6.90
CA THR A 76 -7.54 -0.27 6.94
C THR A 76 -6.66 0.12 5.76
N VAL A 77 -7.20 0.95 4.88
CA VAL A 77 -6.46 1.54 3.76
C VAL A 77 -5.86 2.86 4.24
N GLN A 78 -4.55 3.04 4.05
CA GLN A 78 -3.84 4.27 4.39
C GLN A 78 -3.30 4.92 3.13
N ARG A 79 -3.38 6.26 3.04
CA ARG A 79 -2.85 6.98 1.88
C ARG A 79 -1.32 7.05 1.97
N VAL A 80 -0.63 6.58 0.93
CA VAL A 80 0.82 6.70 0.80
C VAL A 80 1.17 8.07 0.24
N PHE A 81 0.58 8.39 -0.92
CA PHE A 81 0.71 9.69 -1.59
C PHE A 81 -0.31 9.79 -2.73
N GLY A 82 -0.95 10.94 -2.88
CA GLY A 82 -1.84 11.19 -4.01
C GLY A 82 -2.93 10.14 -4.18
N SER A 83 -2.96 9.51 -5.35
CA SER A 83 -3.84 8.39 -5.73
C SER A 83 -3.37 7.01 -5.24
N VAL A 84 -2.23 6.90 -4.57
CA VAL A 84 -1.65 5.65 -4.09
C VAL A 84 -1.95 5.43 -2.61
N TYR A 85 -2.45 4.24 -2.32
CA TYR A 85 -2.81 3.78 -0.99
C TYR A 85 -2.11 2.46 -0.68
N VAL A 86 -1.99 2.15 0.60
CA VAL A 86 -1.48 0.88 1.11
C VAL A 86 -2.54 0.23 2.00
N MET A 87 -2.72 -1.07 1.79
CA MET A 87 -3.52 -1.96 2.62
C MET A 87 -2.59 -2.96 3.29
N PRO A 88 -2.22 -2.75 4.56
CA PRO A 88 -1.36 -3.68 5.29
C PRO A 88 -2.10 -4.99 5.58
N MET A 89 -1.53 -6.11 5.17
CA MET A 89 -2.12 -7.44 5.34
C MET A 89 -1.16 -8.35 6.09
N PHE A 90 -1.67 -9.19 6.99
CA PHE A 90 -0.83 -10.25 7.54
C PHE A 90 -0.47 -11.26 6.46
N ALA A 91 0.81 -11.60 6.39
CA ALA A 91 1.35 -12.59 5.48
C ALA A 91 2.33 -13.50 6.23
N LYS A 92 2.51 -14.73 5.72
CA LYS A 92 3.56 -15.63 6.15
C LYS A 92 4.63 -15.65 5.06
N ILE A 93 5.77 -15.02 5.33
CA ILE A 93 6.88 -14.88 4.37
C ILE A 93 8.07 -15.66 4.95
N GLU A 94 8.57 -16.64 4.19
CA GLU A 94 9.68 -17.51 4.63
C GLU A 94 9.46 -18.13 6.02
N GLY A 95 8.21 -18.50 6.33
CA GLY A 95 7.85 -19.09 7.62
C GLY A 95 7.61 -18.09 8.75
N VAL A 96 7.90 -16.80 8.55
CA VAL A 96 7.78 -15.74 9.56
C VAL A 96 6.48 -14.96 9.38
N ARG A 97 5.82 -14.60 10.49
CA ARG A 97 4.68 -13.66 10.48
C ARG A 97 5.20 -12.28 10.11
N ALA A 98 4.66 -11.72 9.03
CA ALA A 98 5.06 -10.46 8.45
C ALA A 98 3.83 -9.64 8.05
N ILE A 99 4.08 -8.38 7.70
CA ILE A 99 3.07 -7.50 7.11
C ILE A 99 3.43 -7.31 5.63
N GLU A 100 2.50 -7.63 4.75
CA GLU A 100 2.56 -7.28 3.34
C GLU A 100 1.91 -5.91 3.15
N ALA A 101 2.66 -4.96 2.62
CA ALA A 101 2.18 -3.65 2.22
C ALA A 101 1.60 -3.73 0.79
N ARG A 102 0.31 -4.03 0.66
CA ARG A 102 -0.36 -4.08 -0.64
C ARG A 102 -0.70 -2.69 -1.13
N LEU A 103 -0.10 -2.27 -2.22
CA LEU A 103 -0.37 -1.00 -2.86
C LEU A 103 -1.61 -1.09 -3.74
N VAL A 104 -2.44 -0.05 -3.66
CA VAL A 104 -3.65 0.13 -4.45
C VAL A 104 -3.61 1.53 -5.05
N VAL A 105 -3.83 1.64 -6.35
CA VAL A 105 -3.98 2.94 -7.02
C VAL A 105 -5.46 3.21 -7.24
N MET A 106 -5.96 4.28 -6.65
CA MET A 106 -7.31 4.78 -6.85
C MET A 106 -7.20 6.16 -7.53
N PRO A 107 -7.26 6.20 -8.87
CA PRO A 107 -7.22 7.45 -9.61
C PRO A 107 -8.33 8.38 -9.16
N ASP A 108 -8.04 9.67 -9.07
CA ASP A 108 -9.04 10.65 -8.70
C ASP A 108 -10.02 10.87 -9.86
N ALA A 109 -11.24 10.35 -9.71
CA ALA A 109 -12.30 10.49 -10.69
C ALA A 109 -12.71 11.96 -10.95
N ARG A 110 -12.28 12.93 -10.10
CA ARG A 110 -12.56 14.36 -10.31
C ARG A 110 -12.00 14.91 -11.62
N TYR A 111 -10.93 14.31 -12.15
CA TYR A 111 -10.27 14.74 -13.38
C TYR A 111 -10.62 13.89 -14.60
N ALA A 112 -11.46 12.86 -14.42
CA ALA A 112 -11.92 12.00 -15.50
C ALA A 112 -13.34 12.38 -15.96
N PRO A 113 -13.70 12.16 -17.24
CA PRO A 113 -15.09 12.27 -17.70
C PRO A 113 -16.00 11.39 -16.83
N ARG A 114 -17.08 11.98 -16.29
CA ARG A 114 -18.03 11.26 -15.44
C ARG A 114 -18.97 10.42 -16.31
N THR A 115 -18.66 9.14 -16.44
CA THR A 115 -19.58 8.14 -16.99
C THR A 115 -20.17 7.35 -15.82
N TYR A 116 -21.49 7.42 -15.64
CA TYR A 116 -22.19 6.65 -14.61
C TYR A 116 -22.65 5.32 -15.20
N ILE A 117 -22.36 4.24 -14.48
CA ILE A 117 -22.86 2.90 -14.81
C ILE A 117 -23.92 2.59 -13.74
N PRO A 118 -25.18 2.34 -14.12
CA PRO A 118 -26.19 1.92 -13.14
C PRO A 118 -25.81 0.56 -12.56
N ILE A 119 -25.75 0.48 -11.22
CA ILE A 119 -25.43 -0.77 -10.48
C ILE A 119 -26.69 -1.46 -9.93
N SER A 120 -27.85 -0.84 -10.13
CA SER A 120 -29.17 -1.40 -9.84
C SER A 120 -30.16 -0.90 -10.89
N ASN A 121 -31.24 -1.65 -11.09
CA ASN A 121 -32.40 -1.22 -11.89
C ASN A 121 -33.20 -0.14 -11.17
#